data_AF-A0A0H3A4H8-F1
#
_entry.id   AF-A0A0H3A4H8-F1
#
_cell.length_a   1.000
_cell.length_b   1.000
_cell.length_c   1.000
_cell.angle_alpha   90.00
_cell.angle_beta   90.00
_cell.angle_gamma   90.00
#
_symmetry.space_group_name_H-M   'P 1'
#
loop_
_entity.id
_entity.type
_entity.pdbx_description
1 polymer ?
#
loop_
_entity_poly.entity_id
_entity_poly.type
_entity_poly.pdbx_seq_one_letter_code
_entity_poly.pdbx_strand_id
1 'polypeptide(L)'
;MEQQLLKLARQLDAFDEASLMALWERYAAIVDRFEPSRRWEEAALVLSLIQAKRWKNQLFNHQWASRVRSQGVDAAPPRVDFDLERRPASGASPLDEGRDGRPADGKKRGKVLRFGPVEDD
;
A
#
# COMPACT_ATOMS: atom_id res chain seq x y z
N MET A 1 21.39 -20.77 -11.61
CA MET A 1 21.50 -19.78 -10.53
C MET A 1 20.70 -18.51 -10.81
N GLU A 2 20.97 -17.76 -11.88
CA GLU A 2 20.25 -16.51 -12.19
C GLU A 2 18.73 -16.66 -12.27
N GLN A 3 18.24 -17.70 -12.95
CA GLN A 3 16.80 -17.97 -13.06
C GLN A 3 16.12 -18.21 -11.70
N GLN A 4 16.84 -18.77 -10.73
CA GLN A 4 16.32 -18.96 -9.37
C GLN A 4 16.24 -17.63 -8.63
N LEU A 5 17.26 -16.77 -8.76
CA LEU A 5 17.24 -15.42 -8.20
C LEU A 5 16.11 -14.57 -8.82
N LEU A 6 15.88 -14.67 -10.13
CA LEU A 6 14.76 -14.00 -10.80
C LEU A 6 13.39 -14.52 -10.31
N LYS A 7 13.29 -15.82 -10.01
CA LYS A 7 12.08 -16.40 -9.41
C LYS A 7 11.85 -15.83 -8.00
N LEU A 8 12.89 -15.77 -7.17
CA LEU A 8 12.82 -15.18 -5.83
C LEU A 8 12.48 -13.69 -5.89
N ALA A 9 13.05 -12.94 -6.83
CA ALA A 9 12.75 -11.52 -7.02
C ALA A 9 11.27 -11.30 -7.36
N ARG A 10 10.70 -12.12 -8.26
CA ARG A 10 9.26 -12.07 -8.58
C ARG A 10 8.37 -12.42 -7.39
N GLN A 11 8.78 -13.42 -6.60
CA GLN A 11 8.06 -13.80 -5.38
C GLN A 11 8.12 -12.68 -4.35
N LEU A 12 9.29 -12.07 -4.14
CA LEU A 12 9.47 -10.92 -3.26
C LEU A 12 8.64 -9.72 -3.73
N ASP A 13 8.56 -9.51 -5.04
CA ASP A 13 7.80 -8.40 -5.59
C ASP A 13 6.29 -8.53 -5.40
N ALA A 14 5.77 -9.76 -5.31
CA ALA A 14 4.37 -10.04 -5.03
C ALA A 14 3.97 -9.72 -3.57
N PHE A 15 4.92 -9.63 -2.63
CA PHE A 15 4.61 -9.23 -1.26
C PHE A 15 4.37 -7.71 -1.14
N ASP A 16 3.38 -7.37 -0.32
CA ASP A 16 3.08 -6.01 0.06
C ASP A 16 4.12 -5.45 1.05
N GLU A 17 4.47 -4.17 0.89
CA GLU A 17 5.50 -3.52 1.69
C GLU A 17 5.08 -3.38 3.16
N ALA A 18 3.82 -3.02 3.44
CA ALA A 18 3.36 -2.84 4.81
C ALA A 18 3.43 -4.17 5.59
N SER A 19 3.08 -5.26 4.92
CA SER A 19 3.19 -6.62 5.48
C SER A 19 4.64 -7.02 5.78
N LEU A 20 5.60 -6.65 4.93
CA LEU A 20 7.02 -6.91 5.17
C LEU A 20 7.59 -6.03 6.29
N MET A 21 7.15 -4.78 6.38
CA MET A 21 7.56 -3.86 7.45
C MET A 21 7.08 -4.32 8.83
N ALA A 22 5.93 -5.00 8.94
CA ALA A 22 5.48 -5.60 10.19
C ALA A 22 6.45 -6.69 10.71
N LEU A 23 7.18 -7.36 9.81
CA LEU A 23 8.18 -8.36 10.18
C LEU A 23 9.55 -7.73 10.49
N TRP A 24 9.78 -6.50 10.04
CA TRP A 24 11.07 -5.81 10.16
C TRP A 24 11.61 -5.81 11.59
N GLU A 25 10.82 -5.30 12.54
CA GLU A 25 11.26 -5.13 13.94
C GLU A 25 11.70 -6.46 14.56
N ARG A 26 10.98 -7.54 14.27
CA ARG A 26 11.30 -8.88 14.75
C ARG A 26 12.64 -9.37 14.21
N TYR A 27 12.84 -9.26 12.90
CA TYR A 27 14.08 -9.77 12.28
C TYR A 27 15.27 -8.86 12.59
N ALA A 28 15.06 -7.55 12.69
CA ALA A 28 16.09 -6.60 13.10
C ALA A 28 16.61 -6.93 14.52
N ALA A 29 15.70 -7.19 15.47
CA ALA A 29 16.08 -7.57 16.83
C ALA A 29 16.85 -8.90 16.91
N ILE A 30 16.54 -9.86 16.02
CA ILE A 30 17.27 -11.14 15.94
C ILE A 30 18.67 -10.91 15.36
N VAL A 31 18.77 -10.14 14.27
CA VAL A 31 20.04 -9.91 13.58
C VAL A 31 21.01 -9.06 14.40
N ASP A 32 20.49 -8.10 15.17
CA ASP A 32 21.25 -7.26 16.11
C ASP A 32 22.05 -8.10 17.13
N ARG A 33 21.51 -9.25 17.53
CA ARG A 33 22.20 -10.21 18.39
C ARG A 33 22.89 -11.26 17.54
N PHE A 34 24.14 -10.99 17.17
CA PHE A 34 24.95 -11.93 16.39
C PHE A 34 25.06 -13.29 17.09
N GLU A 35 24.66 -14.34 16.38
CA GLU A 35 24.85 -15.73 16.78
C GLU A 35 25.39 -16.50 15.56
N PRO A 36 26.44 -17.31 15.70
CA PRO A 36 26.94 -18.16 14.61
C PRO A 36 26.02 -19.38 14.42
N SER A 37 24.73 -19.13 14.15
CA SER A 37 23.70 -20.14 13.96
C SER A 37 23.06 -19.99 12.58
N ARG A 38 22.68 -21.12 11.98
CA ARG A 38 21.92 -21.13 10.71
C ARG A 38 20.64 -20.28 10.80
N ARG A 39 20.05 -20.23 11.99
CA ARG A 39 18.82 -19.49 12.25
C ARG A 39 19.06 -17.98 12.20
N TRP A 40 20.22 -17.52 12.66
CA TRP A 40 20.65 -16.13 12.52
C TRP A 40 20.94 -15.79 11.04
N GLU A 41 21.63 -16.67 10.31
CA GLU A 41 21.88 -16.48 8.86
C GLU A 41 20.57 -16.34 8.07
N GLU A 42 19.59 -17.21 8.34
CA GLU A 42 18.25 -17.14 7.74
C GLU A 42 17.55 -15.83 8.10
N ALA A 43 17.65 -15.38 9.36
CA ALA A 43 17.08 -14.10 9.80
C ALA A 43 17.74 -12.89 9.10
N ALA A 44 19.06 -12.92 8.91
CA ALA A 44 19.80 -11.89 8.20
C ALA A 44 19.41 -11.83 6.71
N LEU A 45 19.22 -12.99 6.07
CA LEU A 45 18.74 -13.06 4.70
C LEU A 45 17.32 -12.48 4.57
N VAL A 46 16.39 -12.85 5.47
CA VAL A 46 15.03 -12.29 5.47
C VAL A 46 15.06 -10.77 5.64
N LEU A 47 15.85 -10.26 6.59
CA LEU A 47 16.02 -8.83 6.81
C LEU A 47 16.56 -8.12 5.55
N SER A 48 17.53 -8.73 4.88
CA SER A 48 18.11 -8.19 3.64
C SER A 48 17.09 -8.11 2.49
N LEU A 49 16.17 -9.07 2.40
CA LEU A 49 15.10 -9.08 1.40
C LEU A 49 14.07 -7.98 1.66
N ILE A 50 13.73 -7.73 2.92
CA ILE A 50 12.86 -6.60 3.29
C ILE A 50 13.51 -5.27 2.88
N GLN A 51 14.80 -5.10 3.16
CA GLN A 51 15.55 -3.92 2.71
C GLN A 51 15.57 -3.79 1.20
N ALA A 52 15.80 -4.88 0.46
CA ALA A 52 15.82 -4.86 -0.99
C ALA A 52 14.49 -4.39 -1.58
N LYS A 53 13.35 -4.87 -1.03
CA LYS A 53 12.01 -4.42 -1.46
C LYS A 53 11.82 -2.92 -1.20
N ARG A 54 12.14 -2.45 0.01
CA ARG A 54 12.03 -1.03 0.37
C ARG A 54 12.91 -0.15 -0.52
N TRP A 55 14.17 -0.55 -0.72
CA TRP A 55 15.11 0.17 -1.58
C TRP A 55 14.61 0.26 -3.02
N LYS A 56 14.07 -0.83 -3.58
CA LYS A 56 13.45 -0.82 -4.92
C LYS A 56 12.28 0.19 -4.99
N ASN A 57 11.42 0.22 -3.97
CA ASN A 57 10.29 1.14 -3.91
C ASN A 57 10.75 2.60 -3.80
N GLN A 58 11.78 2.87 -2.97
CA GLN A 58 12.40 4.20 -2.87
C GLN A 58 13.01 4.65 -4.20
N LEU A 59 13.70 3.75 -4.89
CA LEU A 59 14.29 4.04 -6.20
C LEU A 59 13.22 4.36 -7.23
N PHE A 60 12.13 3.59 -7.26
CA PHE A 60 10.98 3.86 -8.13
C PHE A 60 10.39 5.24 -7.84
N ASN A 61 10.11 5.55 -6.56
CA ASN A 61 9.56 6.84 -6.15
C ASN A 61 10.49 8.01 -6.51
N HIS A 62 11.80 7.85 -6.37
CA HIS A 62 12.78 8.87 -6.73
C HIS A 62 12.79 9.13 -8.24
N GLN A 63 12.84 8.07 -9.05
CA GLN A 63 12.82 8.17 -10.52
C GLN A 63 11.49 8.75 -11.02
N TRP A 64 10.37 8.31 -10.45
CA TRP A 64 9.05 8.85 -10.73
C TRP A 64 9.00 10.35 -10.42
N ALA A 65 9.36 10.74 -9.20
CA ALA A 65 9.32 12.14 -8.78
C ALA A 65 10.26 13.01 -9.62
N SER A 66 11.42 12.49 -10.04
CA SER A 66 12.32 13.19 -10.97
C SER A 66 11.67 13.46 -12.32
N ARG A 67 10.92 12.50 -12.88
CA ARG A 67 10.23 12.65 -14.16
C ARG A 67 9.06 13.63 -14.06
N VAL A 68 8.27 13.52 -13.00
CA VAL A 68 7.13 14.43 -12.73
C VAL A 68 7.61 15.87 -12.58
N ARG A 69 8.67 16.11 -11.79
CA ARG A 69 9.31 17.44 -11.66
C ARG A 69 9.84 17.97 -12.98
N SER A 70 10.46 17.14 -13.82
CA SER A 70 10.97 17.57 -15.13
C SER A 70 9.89 17.88 -16.15
N GLN A 71 8.70 17.31 -15.99
CA GLN A 71 7.58 17.49 -16.93
C GLN A 71 6.57 18.56 -16.48
N GLY A 72 6.73 19.13 -15.28
CA GLY A 72 5.84 20.18 -14.75
C GLY A 72 4.38 19.74 -14.58
N VAL A 73 4.11 18.43 -14.61
CA VAL A 73 2.76 17.89 -14.43
C VAL A 73 2.61 17.56 -12.95
N ASP A 74 1.61 18.13 -12.26
CA ASP A 74 1.18 17.69 -10.93
C ASP A 74 0.51 16.30 -11.03
N ALA A 75 1.29 15.28 -11.42
CA ALA A 75 0.79 13.93 -11.60
C ALA A 75 0.87 13.19 -10.26
N ALA A 76 -0.28 13.02 -9.62
CA ALA A 76 -0.45 12.09 -8.51
C ALA A 76 0.14 10.72 -8.90
N PRO A 77 0.82 10.00 -7.97
CA PRO A 77 1.36 8.69 -8.26
C PRO A 77 0.26 7.77 -8.81
N PRO A 78 0.58 6.85 -9.75
CA PRO A 78 -0.40 5.93 -10.30
C PRO A 78 -1.01 5.16 -9.14
N ARG A 79 -2.30 5.41 -8.87
CA ARG A 79 -3.06 4.62 -7.92
C ARG A 79 -3.12 3.23 -8.49
N VAL A 80 -2.40 2.30 -7.88
CA VAL A 80 -2.73 0.89 -8.01
C VAL A 80 -4.13 0.74 -7.43
N ASP A 81 -5.09 0.42 -8.29
CA ASP A 81 -6.48 0.16 -7.91
C ASP A 81 -6.48 -1.10 -7.03
N PHE A 82 -6.28 -0.89 -5.72
CA PHE A 82 -6.56 -1.88 -4.70
C PHE A 82 -8.09 -1.94 -4.58
N ASP A 83 -8.70 -2.81 -5.39
CA ASP A 83 -10.13 -3.09 -5.36
C ASP A 83 -10.43 -3.92 -4.10
N LEU A 84 -10.40 -3.26 -2.95
CA LEU A 84 -10.77 -3.85 -1.67
C LEU A 84 -12.29 -3.98 -1.64
N GLU A 85 -12.74 -5.15 -2.09
CA GLU A 85 -14.06 -5.72 -1.85
C GLU A 85 -15.26 -4.96 -2.47
N ARG A 86 -15.61 -5.35 -3.70
CA ARG A 86 -17.01 -5.41 -4.11
C ARG A 86 -17.73 -6.42 -3.21
N ARG A 87 -18.18 -6.00 -2.03
CA ARG A 87 -19.08 -6.77 -1.18
C ARG A 87 -20.30 -7.16 -2.02
N PRO A 88 -20.54 -8.44 -2.33
CA PRO A 88 -21.79 -8.82 -2.99
C PRO A 88 -22.91 -8.44 -2.03
N ALA A 89 -23.83 -7.60 -2.49
CA ALA A 89 -25.02 -7.22 -1.75
C ALA A 89 -25.87 -8.47 -1.55
N SER A 90 -25.65 -9.16 -0.44
CA SER A 90 -26.52 -10.19 0.09
C SER A 90 -27.22 -9.62 1.32
N GLY A 91 -28.55 -9.59 1.26
CA GLY A 91 -29.40 -9.20 2.38
C GLY A 91 -30.68 -8.50 1.96
N ALA A 92 -31.51 -9.20 1.18
CA ALA A 92 -32.92 -8.85 1.07
C ALA A 92 -33.60 -8.98 2.45
N SER A 93 -34.36 -7.97 2.84
CA SER A 93 -35.63 -8.19 3.55
C SER A 93 -36.62 -7.07 3.22
N PRO A 94 -37.91 -7.39 3.16
CA PRO A 94 -38.91 -6.61 2.45
C PRO A 94 -39.80 -5.77 3.38
N LEU A 95 -40.60 -4.90 2.74
CA LEU A 95 -41.78 -4.18 3.24
C LEU A 95 -41.51 -2.83 3.93
N ASP A 96 -41.75 -1.74 3.21
CA ASP A 96 -42.91 -0.87 3.48
C ASP A 96 -43.24 -0.02 2.24
N GLU A 97 -44.49 -0.09 1.80
CA GLU A 97 -45.00 0.51 0.57
C GLU A 97 -45.49 1.94 0.80
N GLY A 98 -45.19 2.82 -0.17
CA GLY A 98 -46.04 3.97 -0.48
C GLY A 98 -45.44 5.34 -0.17
N ARG A 99 -44.95 6.05 -1.20
CA ARG A 99 -45.66 7.21 -1.80
C ARG A 99 -44.86 7.82 -2.95
N ASP A 100 -45.61 8.19 -3.98
CA ASP A 100 -45.25 8.69 -5.32
C ASP A 100 -44.25 9.87 -5.42
N GLY A 101 -43.53 9.93 -6.55
CA GLY A 101 -43.36 11.22 -7.27
C GLY A 101 -41.98 11.63 -7.83
N ARG A 102 -41.63 11.13 -9.02
CA ARG A 102 -40.72 11.67 -10.08
C ARG A 102 -39.18 11.69 -9.91
N PRO A 103 -38.42 11.48 -11.02
CA PRO A 103 -36.95 11.36 -11.01
C PRO A 103 -36.23 12.61 -11.54
N ALA A 104 -34.99 12.85 -11.09
CA ALA A 104 -33.80 13.11 -11.93
C ALA A 104 -32.63 13.75 -11.13
N ASP A 105 -31.50 13.07 -11.17
CA ASP A 105 -30.12 13.59 -11.24
C ASP A 105 -29.57 14.52 -10.14
N GLY A 106 -29.27 13.92 -8.99
CA GLY A 106 -28.45 14.54 -7.93
C GLY A 106 -27.06 13.91 -7.86
N LYS A 107 -26.11 14.42 -8.66
CA LYS A 107 -24.68 14.08 -8.59
C LYS A 107 -24.13 14.42 -7.20
N LYS A 108 -24.05 13.42 -6.30
CA LYS A 108 -23.53 13.57 -4.93
C LYS A 108 -22.02 13.91 -4.98
N ARG A 109 -21.70 15.20 -5.00
CA ARG A 109 -20.33 15.70 -4.84
C ARG A 109 -19.89 15.43 -3.39
N GLY A 110 -18.83 14.65 -3.21
CA GLY A 110 -18.24 14.39 -1.90
C GLY A 110 -17.89 15.71 -1.20
N LYS A 111 -18.39 15.90 0.03
CA LYS A 111 -18.12 17.10 0.82
C LYS A 111 -16.66 17.04 1.30
N VAL A 112 -15.83 17.94 0.82
CA VAL A 112 -14.47 18.16 1.35
C VAL A 112 -14.62 19.00 2.61
N LEU A 113 -14.22 18.44 3.76
CA LEU A 113 -14.11 19.18 5.00
C LEU A 113 -12.88 20.08 4.91
N ARG A 114 -13.10 21.39 5.01
CA ARG A 114 -12.02 22.38 5.10
C ARG A 114 -11.75 22.62 6.59
N PHE A 115 -10.52 22.40 7.01
CA PHE A 115 -10.05 22.80 8.32
C PHE A 115 -9.45 24.21 8.21
N GLY A 116 -10.02 25.15 8.97
CA GLY A 116 -9.42 26.47 9.20
C GLY A 116 -8.46 26.41 10.39
N PRO A 117 -7.53 27.38 10.51
CA PRO A 117 -6.65 27.49 11.67
C PRO A 117 -7.50 27.76 12.92
N VAL A 118 -7.17 27.10 14.02
CA VAL A 118 -7.68 27.44 15.36
C VAL A 118 -7.10 28.80 15.73
N GLU A 119 -7.96 29.78 15.99
CA GLU A 119 -7.59 30.99 16.72
C GLU A 119 -7.50 30.62 18.19
N ASP A 120 -6.30 30.71 18.76
CA ASP A 120 -6.07 30.69 20.22
C ASP A 120 -6.56 32.03 20.79
N ASP A 121 -7.44 31.97 21.80
CA ASP A 121 -7.83 33.08 22.69
C ASP A 121 -7.14 32.85 24.05
#